data_AF-A0A369JJG2-F1
#
_entry.id   AF-A0A369JJG2-F1
#
_cell.length_a   1.000
_cell.length_b   1.000
_cell.length_c   1.000
_cell.angle_alpha   90.00
_cell.angle_beta   90.00
_cell.angle_gamma   90.00
#
_symmetry.space_group_name_H-M   'P 1'
#
loop_
_entity.id
_entity.type
_entity.pdbx_description
1 polymer ?
#
loop_
_entity_poly.entity_id
_entity_poly.type
_entity_poly.pdbx_seq_one_letter_code
_entity_poly.pdbx_strand_id
1 'polypeptide(L)'
;MPECARPLPPPLTLDDIGPSPPLRNKESFRGPIVKTYLLGFVMTFEDLAQWGADHGLDPDGDAYNAYQRARHTLSKVIPHPTMVATARYGPHRICCTSYVVATNRTPEERARASDLEFVERVRTILDKTDPPIWHRPVRLW
;
A
#
# COMPACT_ATOMS: atom_id res chain seq x y z
N MET A 1 -12.23 13.04 27.84
CA MET A 1 -10.83 12.58 27.73
C MET A 1 -10.18 13.45 26.68
N PRO A 2 -9.04 14.12 26.93
CA PRO A 2 -8.37 14.86 25.88
C PRO A 2 -7.85 13.83 24.87
N GLU A 3 -8.17 14.03 23.60
CA GLU A 3 -7.57 13.27 22.50
C GLU A 3 -6.05 13.44 22.61
N CYS A 4 -5.34 12.39 23.05
CA CYS A 4 -3.92 12.29 22.79
C CYS A 4 -3.77 12.19 21.28
N ALA A 5 -3.66 13.34 20.61
CA ALA A 5 -3.30 13.42 19.20
C ALA A 5 -2.04 12.58 19.02
N ARG A 6 -2.17 11.45 18.31
CA ARG A 6 -1.00 10.63 17.98
C ARG A 6 -0.02 11.56 17.24
N PRO A 7 1.25 11.63 17.65
CA PRO A 7 2.22 12.49 16.98
C PRO A 7 2.25 12.12 15.50
N LEU A 8 2.13 13.12 14.63
CA LEU A 8 2.19 12.92 13.19
C LEU A 8 3.51 12.22 12.85
N PRO A 9 3.50 11.16 12.03
CA PRO A 9 4.74 10.53 11.61
C PRO A 9 5.60 11.55 10.85
N PRO A 10 6.93 11.39 10.88
CA PRO A 10 7.79 12.23 10.07
C PRO A 10 7.43 12.09 8.57
N PRO A 11 7.55 13.17 7.78
CA PRO A 11 7.34 13.11 6.34
C PRO A 11 8.22 12.05 5.69
N LEU A 12 7.69 11.29 4.73
CA LEU A 12 8.49 10.32 3.99
C LEU A 12 9.61 11.01 3.20
N THR A 13 10.76 10.35 3.18
CA THR A 13 11.88 10.67 2.29
C THR A 13 12.06 9.57 1.24
N LEU A 14 12.81 9.85 0.18
CA LEU A 14 13.14 8.84 -0.82
C LEU A 14 13.98 7.69 -0.24
N ASP A 15 14.75 7.97 0.81
CA ASP A 15 15.58 6.96 1.48
C ASP A 15 14.71 5.93 2.21
N ASP A 16 13.55 6.34 2.75
CA ASP A 16 12.60 5.44 3.42
C ASP A 16 11.95 4.44 2.46
N ILE A 17 11.73 4.84 1.21
CA ILE A 17 11.15 4.00 0.14
C ILE A 17 12.21 3.02 -0.41
N GLY A 18 13.46 3.46 -0.41
CA GLY A 18 14.58 2.72 -0.99
C GLY A 18 14.61 2.76 -2.53
N PRO A 19 15.60 2.09 -3.14
CA PRO A 19 15.84 2.18 -4.57
C PRO A 19 14.70 1.55 -5.39
N SER A 20 14.23 2.28 -6.40
CA SER A 20 13.24 1.78 -7.34
C SER A 20 13.81 0.62 -8.18
N PRO A 21 13.10 -0.51 -8.31
CA PRO A 21 13.51 -1.60 -9.20
C PRO A 21 13.69 -1.12 -10.65
N PRO A 22 14.55 -1.78 -11.44
CA PRO A 22 14.66 -1.50 -12.87
C PRO A 22 13.32 -1.69 -13.58
N LEU A 23 13.18 -1.08 -14.77
CA LEU A 23 11.98 -1.28 -15.59
C LEU A 23 11.78 -2.77 -15.87
N ARG A 24 10.53 -3.22 -15.75
CA ARG A 24 10.14 -4.60 -16.02
C ARG A 24 10.53 -4.96 -17.44
N ASN A 25 11.25 -6.07 -17.57
CA ASN A 25 11.58 -6.68 -18.84
C ASN A 25 11.23 -8.16 -18.81
N LYS A 26 10.37 -8.60 -19.73
CA LYS A 26 10.01 -10.02 -19.88
C LYS A 26 10.83 -10.72 -20.97
N GLU A 27 11.55 -9.96 -21.79
CA GLU A 27 12.17 -10.42 -23.02
C GLU A 27 13.69 -10.42 -22.85
N SER A 28 14.29 -11.61 -22.76
CA SER A 28 15.74 -11.77 -22.54
C SER A 28 16.60 -11.13 -23.62
N PHE A 29 16.08 -11.00 -24.85
CA PHE A 29 16.80 -10.36 -25.96
C PHE A 29 16.86 -8.83 -25.85
N ARG A 30 16.03 -8.20 -25.00
CA ARG A 30 16.06 -6.76 -24.72
C ARG A 30 16.91 -6.40 -23.48
N GLY A 31 17.61 -7.38 -22.92
CA GLY A 31 18.42 -7.24 -21.71
C GLY A 31 17.98 -8.16 -20.57
N PRO A 32 18.45 -7.92 -19.33
CA PRO A 32 18.12 -8.76 -18.18
C PRO A 32 16.62 -8.88 -17.94
N ILE A 33 16.13 -10.07 -17.60
CA ILE A 33 14.72 -10.27 -17.23
C ILE A 33 14.48 -9.62 -15.86
N VAL A 34 13.54 -8.68 -15.82
CA VAL A 34 13.14 -7.96 -14.60
C VAL A 34 11.65 -8.18 -14.37
N LYS A 35 11.31 -8.73 -13.19
CA LYS A 35 9.92 -9.01 -12.82
C LYS A 35 9.14 -7.73 -12.50
N THR A 36 7.81 -7.84 -12.48
CA THR A 36 6.96 -6.76 -11.96
C THR A 36 7.17 -6.61 -10.46
N TYR A 37 7.38 -5.38 -10.03
CA TYR A 37 7.35 -4.94 -8.64
C TYR A 37 6.30 -3.84 -8.49
N LEU A 38 5.65 -3.84 -7.33
CA LEU A 38 4.63 -2.90 -6.91
C LEU A 38 5.16 -2.20 -5.67
N LEU A 39 5.11 -0.87 -5.64
CA LEU A 39 5.34 -0.09 -4.44
C LEU A 39 3.98 0.19 -3.82
N GLY A 40 3.77 -0.25 -2.58
CA GLY A 40 2.48 -0.04 -1.93
C GLY A 40 2.52 -0.19 -0.42
N PHE A 41 1.48 0.34 0.21
CA PHE A 41 1.22 0.17 1.64
C PHE A 41 0.48 -1.14 1.84
N VAL A 42 1.11 -2.05 2.58
CA VAL A 42 0.50 -3.34 2.92
C VAL A 42 -0.35 -3.18 4.17
N MET A 43 -1.62 -3.56 4.05
CA MET A 43 -2.60 -3.65 5.12
C MET A 43 -2.98 -5.11 5.33
N THR A 44 -2.75 -5.65 6.53
CA THR A 44 -3.27 -6.97 6.92
C THR A 44 -4.79 -6.94 7.09
N PHE A 45 -5.38 -8.10 7.39
CA PHE A 45 -6.79 -8.15 7.78
C PHE A 45 -7.04 -7.32 9.03
N GLU A 46 -6.18 -7.49 10.03
CA GLU A 46 -6.22 -6.80 11.31
C GLU A 46 -6.04 -5.29 11.13
N ASP A 47 -5.09 -4.85 10.28
CA ASP A 47 -4.91 -3.42 9.98
C ASP A 47 -6.19 -2.79 9.43
N LEU A 48 -6.86 -3.46 8.48
CA LEU A 48 -8.09 -2.95 7.87
C LEU A 48 -9.29 -3.01 8.82
N ALA A 49 -9.39 -4.06 9.64
CA ALA A 49 -10.42 -4.16 10.66
C ALA A 49 -10.26 -3.04 11.70
N GLN A 50 -9.02 -2.79 12.17
CA GLN A 50 -8.73 -1.72 13.10
C GLN A 50 -8.98 -0.36 12.48
N TRP A 51 -8.56 -0.12 11.23
CA TRP A 51 -8.86 1.11 10.51
C TRP A 51 -10.38 1.34 10.43
N GLY A 52 -11.15 0.29 10.11
CA GLY A 52 -12.61 0.38 10.10
C GLY A 52 -13.21 0.74 11.47
N ALA A 53 -12.70 0.13 12.55
CA ALA A 53 -13.14 0.41 13.90
C ALA A 53 -12.79 1.85 14.34
N ASP A 54 -11.57 2.30 14.07
CA ASP A 54 -11.07 3.66 14.39
C ASP A 54 -11.91 4.74 13.67
N HIS A 55 -12.47 4.40 12.50
CA HIS A 55 -13.35 5.28 11.71
C HIS A 55 -14.85 5.04 11.96
N GLY A 56 -15.20 4.28 13.00
CA GLY A 56 -16.60 4.06 13.42
C GLY A 56 -17.43 3.30 12.39
N LEU A 57 -16.81 2.51 11.52
CA LEU A 57 -17.49 1.80 10.44
C LEU A 57 -18.22 0.54 10.91
N ASP A 58 -18.02 0.10 12.15
CA ASP A 58 -18.72 -1.06 12.68
C ASP A 58 -19.15 -0.86 14.14
N PRO A 59 -20.44 -0.61 14.39
CA PRO A 59 -20.96 -0.38 15.75
C PRO A 59 -21.09 -1.67 16.56
N ASP A 60 -21.10 -2.85 15.91
CA ASP A 60 -21.32 -4.14 16.56
C ASP A 60 -20.01 -4.85 16.98
N GLY A 61 -18.85 -4.34 16.54
CA GLY A 61 -17.52 -4.86 16.90
C GLY A 61 -17.09 -6.15 16.18
N ASP A 62 -17.75 -6.50 15.08
CA ASP A 62 -17.37 -7.59 14.19
C ASP A 62 -16.21 -7.20 13.25
N ALA A 63 -15.04 -7.78 13.51
CA ALA A 63 -13.81 -7.47 12.77
C ALA A 63 -13.93 -7.73 11.25
N TYR A 64 -14.73 -8.71 10.83
CA TYR A 64 -14.90 -9.02 9.42
C TYR A 64 -15.73 -7.95 8.70
N ASN A 65 -16.82 -7.49 9.31
CA ASN A 65 -17.63 -6.39 8.82
C ASN A 65 -16.83 -5.08 8.79
N ALA A 66 -16.08 -4.78 9.86
CA ALA A 66 -15.18 -3.63 9.92
C ALA A 66 -14.17 -3.67 8.75
N TYR A 67 -13.53 -4.82 8.52
CA TYR A 67 -12.63 -5.05 7.40
C TYR A 67 -13.30 -4.81 6.03
N GLN A 68 -14.49 -5.37 5.78
CA GLN A 68 -15.17 -5.22 4.49
C GLN A 68 -15.58 -3.77 4.24
N ARG A 69 -16.10 -3.08 5.27
CA ARG A 69 -16.49 -1.68 5.18
C ARG A 69 -15.28 -0.76 5.02
N ALA A 70 -14.17 -1.04 5.69
CA ALA A 70 -12.90 -0.35 5.48
C ALA A 70 -12.45 -0.47 4.02
N ARG A 71 -12.40 -1.69 3.46
CA ARG A 71 -12.01 -1.90 2.05
C ARG A 71 -12.91 -1.15 1.07
N HIS A 72 -14.23 -1.16 1.29
CA HIS A 72 -15.19 -0.46 0.45
C HIS A 72 -15.09 1.06 0.58
N THR A 73 -14.76 1.57 1.76
CA THR A 73 -14.58 2.99 2.00
C THR A 73 -13.30 3.48 1.35
N LEU A 74 -12.18 2.78 1.60
CA LEU A 74 -10.87 3.07 1.05
C LEU A 74 -10.87 3.03 -0.49
N SER A 75 -11.63 2.14 -1.12
CA SER A 75 -11.75 2.10 -2.59
C SER A 75 -12.39 3.36 -3.19
N LYS A 76 -13.11 4.15 -2.39
CA LYS A 76 -13.75 5.40 -2.82
C LYS A 76 -12.93 6.65 -2.50
N VAL A 77 -12.17 6.63 -1.41
CA VAL A 77 -11.45 7.82 -0.93
C VAL A 77 -9.98 7.86 -1.35
N ILE A 78 -9.39 6.71 -1.65
CA ILE A 78 -7.99 6.66 -2.08
C ILE A 78 -7.88 7.28 -3.49
N PRO A 79 -6.94 8.22 -3.70
CA PRO A 79 -6.82 8.92 -4.97
C PRO A 79 -6.29 8.02 -6.07
N HIS A 80 -6.81 8.24 -7.30
CA HIS A 80 -6.19 7.73 -8.52
C HIS A 80 -4.78 8.33 -8.68
N PRO A 81 -3.77 7.58 -9.18
CA PRO A 81 -3.83 6.27 -9.83
C PRO A 81 -3.60 5.05 -8.91
N THR A 82 -3.91 5.14 -7.63
CA THR A 82 -3.71 4.00 -6.71
C THR A 82 -4.48 2.76 -7.18
N MET A 83 -3.84 1.60 -7.10
CA MET A 83 -4.45 0.30 -7.41
C MET A 83 -4.47 -0.57 -6.16
N VAL A 84 -5.34 -1.59 -6.15
CA VAL A 84 -5.34 -2.61 -5.09
C VAL A 84 -4.72 -3.90 -5.64
N ALA A 85 -3.79 -4.49 -4.89
CA ALA A 85 -3.16 -5.76 -5.21
C ALA A 85 -3.08 -6.67 -3.98
N THR A 86 -2.84 -7.96 -4.20
CA THR A 86 -2.51 -8.90 -3.11
C THR A 86 -1.00 -8.97 -2.91
N ALA A 87 -0.56 -8.79 -1.68
CA ALA A 87 0.83 -8.95 -1.25
C ALA A 87 0.97 -10.18 -0.34
N ARG A 88 2.14 -10.82 -0.36
CA ARG A 88 2.55 -11.75 0.70
C ARG A 88 3.43 -10.97 1.66
N TYR A 89 3.01 -10.87 2.92
CA TYR A 89 3.69 -10.04 3.90
C TYR A 89 3.89 -10.77 5.24
N GLY A 90 4.89 -10.34 5.99
CA GLY A 90 5.27 -10.93 7.27
C GLY A 90 5.97 -12.31 7.16
N PRO A 91 6.38 -12.88 8.30
CA PRO A 91 7.16 -14.11 8.38
C PRO A 91 6.40 -15.33 7.83
N HIS A 92 5.07 -15.35 7.99
CA HIS A 92 4.21 -16.43 7.51
C HIS A 92 3.68 -16.22 6.08
N ARG A 93 4.08 -15.12 5.41
CA ARG A 93 3.67 -14.79 4.03
C ARG A 93 2.15 -14.83 3.86
N ILE A 94 1.42 -14.23 4.79
CA ILE A 94 -0.04 -14.15 4.73
C ILE A 94 -0.43 -13.24 3.57
N CYS A 95 -1.55 -13.55 2.91
CA CYS A 95 -2.10 -12.71 1.86
C CYS A 95 -2.72 -11.46 2.48
N CYS A 96 -2.20 -10.29 2.10
CA CYS A 96 -2.62 -8.99 2.59
C CYS A 96 -3.07 -8.10 1.42
N THR A 97 -3.82 -7.04 1.74
CA THR A 97 -4.21 -6.01 0.77
C THR A 97 -3.04 -5.03 0.62
N SER A 98 -2.67 -4.70 -0.61
CA SER A 98 -1.69 -3.66 -0.89
C SER A 98 -2.33 -2.54 -1.70
N TYR A 99 -2.17 -1.30 -1.21
CA TYR A 99 -2.56 -0.08 -1.91
C TYR A 99 -1.34 0.47 -2.65
N VAL A 100 -1.32 0.23 -3.95
CA VAL A 100 -0.16 0.39 -4.84
C VAL A 100 -0.12 1.80 -5.41
N VAL A 101 0.95 2.53 -5.10
CA VAL A 101 1.18 3.91 -5.51
C VAL A 101 2.08 4.01 -6.76
N ALA A 102 2.97 3.04 -6.97
CA ALA A 102 3.86 2.99 -8.13
C ALA A 102 4.14 1.55 -8.58
N THR A 103 4.57 1.39 -9.83
CA THR A 103 5.04 0.09 -10.35
C THR A 103 6.24 0.27 -11.26
N ASN A 104 7.05 -0.77 -11.44
CA ASN A 104 8.14 -0.74 -12.40
C ASN A 104 7.72 -1.14 -13.84
N ARG A 105 6.42 -1.16 -14.18
CA ARG A 105 5.95 -1.65 -15.50
C ARG A 105 6.26 -0.68 -16.63
N THR A 106 6.15 0.62 -16.40
CA THR A 106 6.46 1.68 -17.38
C THR A 106 7.31 2.77 -16.73
N PRO A 107 8.03 3.61 -17.51
CA PRO A 107 8.76 4.76 -16.97
C PRO A 107 7.89 5.69 -16.13
N GLU A 108 6.67 5.96 -16.59
CA GLU A 108 5.73 6.89 -15.96
C GLU A 108 5.23 6.31 -14.63
N GLU A 109 4.87 5.01 -14.60
CA GLU A 109 4.44 4.36 -13.36
C GLU A 109 5.58 4.25 -12.34
N ARG A 110 6.83 4.14 -12.80
CA ARG A 110 8.01 4.06 -11.94
C ARG A 110 8.37 5.42 -11.36
N ALA A 111 8.27 6.49 -12.17
CA ALA A 111 8.56 7.84 -11.72
C ALA A 111 7.66 8.28 -10.55
N ARG A 112 6.43 7.75 -10.46
CA ARG A 112 5.53 7.98 -9.32
C ARG A 112 6.08 7.52 -7.96
N ALA A 113 7.07 6.62 -7.94
CA ALA A 113 7.72 6.25 -6.67
C ALA A 113 8.48 7.42 -6.03
N SER A 114 8.82 8.44 -6.82
CA SER A 114 9.47 9.67 -6.34
C SER A 114 8.50 10.82 -6.06
N ASP A 115 7.20 10.62 -6.30
CA ASP A 115 6.16 11.59 -5.98
C ASP A 115 5.79 11.46 -4.50
N LEU A 116 6.62 12.05 -3.64
CA LEU A 116 6.45 11.95 -2.18
C LEU A 116 5.13 12.57 -1.71
N GLU A 117 4.62 13.62 -2.37
CA GLU A 117 3.35 14.25 -2.01
C GLU A 117 2.19 13.27 -2.21
N PHE A 118 2.13 12.61 -3.37
CA PHE A 118 1.12 11.60 -3.64
C PHE A 118 1.23 10.40 -2.69
N VAL A 119 2.45 9.90 -2.47
CA VAL A 119 2.69 8.76 -1.58
C VAL A 119 2.28 9.08 -0.14
N GLU A 120 2.62 10.27 0.37
CA GLU A 120 2.26 10.72 1.72
C GLU A 120 0.75 10.91 1.87
N ARG A 121 0.08 11.42 0.83
CA ARG A 121 -1.39 11.54 0.82
C ARG A 121 -2.05 10.17 0.98
N VAL A 122 -1.56 9.16 0.28
CA VAL A 122 -2.08 7.78 0.41
C VAL A 122 -1.74 7.20 1.79
N ARG A 123 -0.52 7.41 2.30
CA ARG A 123 -0.09 7.00 3.65
C ARG A 123 -1.01 7.55 4.73
N THR A 124 -1.36 8.83 4.61
CA THR A 124 -2.24 9.54 5.55
C THR A 124 -3.66 8.99 5.51
N ILE A 125 -4.24 8.76 4.32
CA ILE A 125 -5.57 8.16 4.20
C ILE A 125 -5.65 6.77 4.84
N LEU A 126 -4.54 6.01 4.77
CA LEU A 126 -4.44 4.67 5.34
C LEU A 126 -4.07 4.66 6.84
N ASP A 127 -3.87 5.82 7.46
CA ASP A 127 -3.35 5.98 8.83
C ASP A 127 -2.08 5.15 9.09
N LYS A 128 -1.21 5.02 8.09
CA LYS A 128 0.03 4.22 8.18
C LYS A 128 1.21 5.06 8.66
N THR A 129 1.99 4.51 9.58
CA THR A 129 3.28 5.08 9.99
C THR A 129 4.46 4.48 9.24
N ASP A 130 4.33 3.29 8.68
CA ASP A 130 5.40 2.65 7.92
C ASP A 130 5.49 3.20 6.48
N PRO A 131 6.69 3.22 5.88
CA PRO A 131 6.84 3.54 4.45
C PRO A 131 6.21 2.45 3.57
N PRO A 132 5.86 2.77 2.31
CA PRO A 132 5.45 1.75 1.36
C PRO A 132 6.65 0.87 0.99
N ILE A 133 6.39 -0.38 0.64
CA ILE A 133 7.45 -1.33 0.30
C ILE A 133 7.33 -1.83 -1.13
N TRP A 134 8.48 -2.08 -1.77
CA TRP A 134 8.53 -2.79 -3.02
C TRP A 134 8.30 -4.29 -2.80
N HIS A 135 7.21 -4.81 -3.35
CA HIS A 135 6.89 -6.22 -3.30
C HIS A 135 6.48 -6.76 -4.67
N ARG A 136 6.52 -8.08 -4.81
CA ARG A 136 6.01 -8.75 -6.02
C ARG A 136 4.50 -8.95 -5.88
N PRO A 137 3.74 -8.87 -6.98
CA PRO A 137 2.34 -9.26 -6.95
C PRO A 137 2.24 -10.75 -6.62
N VAL A 138 1.30 -11.09 -5.75
CA VAL A 138 0.84 -12.48 -5.65
C VAL A 138 -0.02 -12.75 -6.87
N ARG A 139 0.47 -13.62 -7.73
CA ARG A 139 -0.39 -14.22 -8.74
C ARG A 139 -1.28 -15.23 -8.02
N LEU A 140 -2.52 -14.85 -7.74
CA LEU A 140 -3.58 -15.81 -7.38
C LEU A 140 -3.97 -16.50 -8.69
N TRP A 141 -3.27 -17.59 -9.02
CA TRP A 141 -3.75 -18.61 -9.97
C TRP A 141 -4.08 -19.84 -9.15
#